data_AF-A0A3E0P0F6-F1
#
_entry.id   AF-A0A3E0P0F6-F1
#
_cell.length_a   1.000
_cell.length_b   1.000
_cell.length_c   1.000
_cell.angle_alpha   90.00
_cell.angle_beta   90.00
_cell.angle_gamma   90.00
#
_symmetry.space_group_name_H-M   'P 1'
#
loop_
_entity.id
_entity.type
_entity.pdbx_description
1 polymer ?
#
loop_
_entity_poly.entity_id
_entity_poly.type
_entity_poly.pdbx_seq_one_letter_code
_entity_poly.pdbx_strand_id
1 'polypeptide(L)' 'SYRVIVPLSIIFGAAFLVAADIVARTVAAPAELPIGIVTAFVGAPFFLVVLRSVGRRA' A
#
# COMPACT_ATOMS: atom_id res chain seq x y z
N SER A 1 -4.73 20.50 -5.93
CA SER A 1 -5.88 20.90 -5.11
C SER A 1 -6.31 19.73 -4.24
N TYR A 2 -6.36 19.91 -2.92
CA TYR A 2 -6.78 18.85 -1.99
C TYR A 2 -8.21 18.33 -2.24
N ARG A 3 -9.07 19.15 -2.86
CA ARG A 3 -10.45 18.80 -3.21
C ARG A 3 -10.58 17.57 -4.12
N VAL A 4 -9.55 17.28 -4.92
CA VAL A 4 -9.51 16.11 -5.81
C VAL A 4 -8.65 15.01 -5.21
N ILE A 5 -7.54 15.38 -4.57
CA ILE A 5 -6.59 14.41 -4.00
C ILE A 5 -7.24 13.62 -2.86
N VAL A 6 -7.95 14.27 -1.93
CA VAL A 6 -8.58 13.60 -0.79
C VAL A 6 -9.59 12.52 -1.21
N PRO A 7 -10.62 12.81 -2.04
CA PRO A 7 -11.57 11.78 -2.44
C PRO A 7 -10.93 10.65 -3.25
N LEU A 8 -9.97 10.95 -4.13
CA LEU A 8 -9.25 9.91 -4.86
C LEU A 8 -8.42 9.03 -3.92
N SER A 9 -7.70 9.62 -2.96
CA SER A 9 -6.92 8.87 -1.98
C SER A 9 -7.79 7.96 -1.12
N ILE A 10 -9.00 8.39 -0.76
CA ILE A 10 -9.96 7.55 -0.04
C ILE A 10 -10.36 6.35 -0.89
N ILE A 11 -10.78 6.57 -2.14
CA ILE A 11 -11.27 5.52 -3.03
C ILE A 11 -10.16 4.50 -3.33
N PHE A 12 -8.99 4.99 -3.77
CA PHE A 12 -7.87 4.12 -4.11
C PHE A 12 -7.28 3.44 -2.87
N GLY A 13 -7.15 4.16 -1.75
CA GLY A 13 -6.65 3.61 -0.50
C GLY A 13 -7.55 2.51 0.06
N ALA A 14 -8.87 2.72 0.05
CA ALA A 14 -9.84 1.72 0.49
C ALA A 14 -9.82 0.48 -0.41
N ALA A 15 -9.85 0.67 -1.74
CA ALA A 15 -9.80 -0.43 -2.70
C ALA A 15 -8.51 -1.26 -2.54
N PHE A 16 -7.36 -0.59 -2.37
CA PHE A 16 -6.08 -1.24 -2.13
C PHE A 16 -6.08 -2.07 -0.84
N LEU A 17 -6.59 -1.49 0.26
CA LEU A 17 -6.58 -2.17 1.56
C LEU A 17 -7.50 -3.40 1.56
N VAL A 18 -8.68 -3.32 0.94
CA VAL A 18 -9.60 -4.46 0.79
C VAL A 18 -8.93 -5.57 -0.03
N ALA A 19 -8.30 -5.23 -1.15
CA ALA A 19 -7.58 -6.22 -1.95
C ALA A 19 -6.44 -6.89 -1.15
N ALA A 20 -5.66 -6.11 -0.40
CA ALA A 20 -4.59 -6.63 0.45
C ALA A 20 -5.13 -7.54 1.57
N ASP A 21 -6.25 -7.21 2.19
CA ASP A 21 -6.89 -8.02 3.24
C ASP A 21 -7.37 -9.38 2.67
N ILE A 22 -8.00 -9.37 1.49
CA ILE A 22 -8.41 -10.61 0.80
C ILE A 22 -7.19 -11.50 0.52
N VAL A 23 -6.09 -10.92 0.02
CA VAL A 23 -4.85 -11.67 -0.21
C VAL A 23 -4.27 -12.23 1.10
N ALA A 24 -4.24 -11.43 2.17
CA ALA A 24 -3.74 -11.86 3.47
C ALA A 24 -4.51 -13.07 4.02
N ARG A 25 -5.84 -13.05 3.89
CA ARG A 25 -6.71 -14.13 4.37
C ARG A 25 -6.68 -15.39 3.51
N THR A 26 -6.40 -15.27 2.21
CA THR A 26 -6.47 -16.39 1.26
C THR A 26 -5.16 -17.15 1.11
N VAL A 27 -4.01 -16.47 1.16
CA VAL A 27 -2.70 -17.08 0.89
C VAL A 27 -2.23 -18.00 2.02
N ALA A 28 -2.62 -17.73 3.26
CA ALA A 28 -2.11 -18.45 4.44
C ALA A 28 -3.16 -19.26 5.20
N ALA A 29 -4.38 -19.43 4.66
CA ALA A 29 -5.46 -20.13 5.37
C ALA A 29 -5.05 -21.56 5.79
N PRO A 30 -5.30 -22.00 7.05
CA PRO A 30 -6.09 -21.35 8.11
C PRO A 30 -5.31 -20.38 9.02
N ALA A 31 -4.02 -20.19 8.79
CA ALA A 31 -3.21 -19.25 9.55
C ALA A 31 -3.53 -17.80 9.15
N GLU A 32 -3.49 -16.90 10.15
CA GLU A 32 -3.73 -15.48 9.92
C GLU A 32 -2.42 -14.78 9.54
N LEU A 33 -2.33 -14.35 8.27
CA LEU A 33 -1.20 -13.52 7.84
C LEU A 33 -1.47 -12.06 8.24
N PRO A 34 -0.53 -11.39 8.94
CA PRO A 34 -0.65 -9.96 9.19
C PRO A 34 -0.72 -9.17 7.88
N ILE A 35 -1.79 -8.40 7.67
CA ILE A 35 -1.98 -7.59 6.45
C ILE A 35 -0.80 -6.63 6.19
N GLY A 36 -0.10 -6.20 7.25
CA GLY A 36 1.12 -5.39 7.15
C GLY A 36 2.23 -6.03 6.30
N ILE A 37 2.32 -7.36 6.28
CA ILE A 37 3.28 -8.08 5.42
C ILE A 37 2.89 -7.91 3.95
N VAL A 38 1.61 -8.08 3.63
CA VAL A 38 1.09 -7.93 2.26
C VAL A 38 1.25 -6.51 1.76
N THR A 39 0.90 -5.50 2.57
CA THR A 39 1.04 -4.10 2.17
C THR A 39 2.50 -3.66 2.09
N ALA A 40 3.40 -4.22 2.89
CA ALA A 40 4.83 -3.93 2.84
C ALA A 40 5.48 -4.32 1.50
N PHE A 41 5.00 -5.38 0.83
CA PHE A 41 5.49 -5.73 -0.52
C PHE A 41 5.26 -4.63 -1.57
N VAL A 42 4.27 -3.77 -1.37
CA VAL A 42 4.01 -2.62 -2.25
C VAL A 42 4.62 -1.34 -1.68
N GLY A 43 4.45 -1.12 -0.37
CA GLY A 43 4.93 0.07 0.31
C GLY A 43 6.45 0.20 0.29
N ALA A 44 7.19 -0.89 0.56
CA ALA A 44 8.66 -0.83 0.62
C ALA A 44 9.30 -0.48 -0.73
N PRO A 45 8.96 -1.12 -1.87
CA PRO A 45 9.45 -0.71 -3.17
C PRO A 45 9.06 0.74 -3.53
N PHE A 46 7.81 1.14 -3.26
CA PHE A 46 7.36 2.51 -3.51
C PHE A 46 8.19 3.54 -2.74
N PHE A 47 8.39 3.33 -1.43
CA PHE A 47 9.20 4.22 -0.61
C PHE A 47 10.66 4.25 -1.05
N LEU A 48 11.24 3.12 -1.46
CA LEU A 48 12.60 3.08 -2.02
C LEU A 48 12.74 3.93 -3.29
N VAL A 49 11.76 3.88 -4.20
CA VAL A 49 11.72 4.72 -5.40
C VAL A 49 11.65 6.20 -5.04
N VAL A 50 10.77 6.55 -4.10
CA VAL A 50 10.64 7.94 -3.61
C VAL A 50 11.95 8.41 -2.98
N LEU A 51 12.56 7.62 -2.09
CA LEU A 51 13.83 7.96 -1.44
C LEU A 51 14.94 8.20 -2.47
N ARG A 52 15.04 7.34 -3.50
CA ARG A 52 16.01 7.50 -4.58
C ARG A 52 15.75 8.76 -5.43
N SER A 53 14.49 9.16 -5.60
CA SER A 53 14.15 10.40 -6.32
C SER A 53 14.46 11.67 -5.50
N VAL A 54 14.27 11.61 -4.18
CA VAL A 54 14.56 12.73 -3.28
C VAL A 54 16.07 12.93 -3.12
N GLY A 55 16.84 11.84 -2.98
CA GLY A 55 18.30 11.89 -2.88
C GLY A 55 19.02 12.43 -4.13
N ARG A 56 18.33 12.59 -5.27
CA ARG A 56 18.87 13.23 -6.47
C ARG A 56 18.73 14.76 -6.48
N ARG A 57 18.06 15.35 -5.48
CA ARG A 57 17.84 16.80 -5.36
C ARG A 57 18.74 17.47 -4.30
N ALA A 58 19.56 16.71 -3.60
CA ALA A 58 20.59 17.18 -2.67
C ALA A 58 21.97 17.00 -3.31
#